data_AF-A0A7Z9BX28-F1
#
_entry.id   AF-A0A7Z9BX28-F1
#
_cell.length_a   1.000
_cell.length_b   1.000
_cell.length_c   1.000
_cell.angle_alpha   90.00
_cell.angle_beta   90.00
_cell.angle_gamma   90.00
#
_symmetry.space_group_name_H-M   'P 1'
#
loop_
_entity.id
_entity.type
_entity.pdbx_description
1 polymer ?
#
loop_
_entity_poly.entity_id
_entity_poly.type
_entity_poly.pdbx_seq_one_letter_code
_entity_poly.pdbx_strand_id
1 'polypeptide(L)'
;MNEFLTVFESMTDSMVSVLNNPGESSELKQSATELNQSIQSCTEELRQSAARLKELMEVSYKDLDQAEDVWNSKARIMSVPKSELWEQIGELTAIDFRIRELQKKCQTEVIQEIKNLWLNQCEQLKETWFKDSKTGTYKQDLGYSDKDGMIQGLDKAIKVINNEVISSINTNLLLLNDDLLNLNLDCLHAKINFINSQDRINFALKISFYSDHKNEVIHIIENSSDLFLEWIKPTWDSFLSNLNNIFSLIKRETWDDLVLNVNKILEDNVQDRFSECFDFALSTTTEIINFYNDILEKQNRYEQETPEQREGEKVWIDQQRQKLDQVQKQIDLILSVR
;
A
#
# COMPACT_ATOMS: atom_id res chain seq x y z
N MET A 1 3.64 35.60 -31.67
CA MET A 1 5.06 35.42 -31.29
C MET A 1 5.97 35.42 -32.50
N ASN A 2 5.76 34.55 -33.50
CA ASN A 2 6.54 34.58 -34.76
C ASN A 2 6.55 35.97 -35.44
N GLU A 3 5.38 36.60 -35.59
CA GLU A 3 5.30 37.94 -36.17
C GLU A 3 6.11 38.99 -35.39
N PHE A 4 6.13 38.91 -34.05
CA PHE A 4 6.93 39.81 -33.22
C PHE A 4 8.43 39.55 -33.38
N LEU A 5 8.83 38.29 -33.48
CA LEU A 5 10.22 37.91 -33.72
C LEU A 5 10.73 38.45 -35.06
N THR A 6 9.94 38.30 -36.14
CA THR A 6 10.29 38.84 -37.46
C THR A 6 10.43 40.37 -37.46
N VAL A 7 9.59 41.08 -36.69
CA VAL A 7 9.73 42.54 -36.53
C VAL A 7 11.03 42.89 -35.81
N PHE A 8 11.37 42.17 -34.73
CA PHE A 8 12.61 42.40 -33.99
C PHE A 8 13.85 42.10 -34.83
N GLU A 9 13.85 41.03 -35.63
CA GLU A 9 14.92 40.71 -36.58
C GLU A 9 15.13 41.83 -37.60
N SER A 10 14.04 42.32 -38.21
CA SER A 10 14.12 43.45 -39.15
C SER A 10 14.66 44.73 -38.49
N MET A 11 14.30 44.98 -37.23
CA MET A 11 14.84 46.11 -36.48
C MET A 11 16.33 45.92 -36.18
N THR A 12 16.76 44.71 -35.79
CA THR A 12 18.17 44.37 -35.58
C THR A 12 18.98 44.57 -36.85
N ASP A 13 18.50 44.10 -38.00
CA ASP A 13 19.18 44.31 -39.30
C ASP A 13 19.35 45.81 -39.63
N SER A 14 18.30 46.60 -39.37
CA SER A 14 18.35 48.05 -39.53
C SER A 14 19.40 48.71 -38.63
N MET A 15 19.46 48.32 -37.34
CA MET A 15 20.47 48.83 -36.41
C MET A 15 21.89 48.44 -36.82
N VAL A 16 22.09 47.19 -37.26
CA VAL A 16 23.39 46.71 -37.78
C VAL A 16 23.83 47.52 -39.01
N SER A 17 22.90 47.87 -39.90
CA SER A 17 23.19 48.74 -41.05
C SER A 17 23.68 50.13 -40.62
N VAL A 18 23.04 50.74 -39.61
CA VAL A 18 23.45 52.05 -39.06
C VAL A 18 24.84 51.98 -38.42
N LEU A 19 25.13 50.92 -37.67
CA LEU A 19 26.43 50.74 -37.01
C LEU A 19 27.59 50.61 -38.01
N ASN A 20 27.34 49.93 -39.14
CA ASN A 20 28.34 49.67 -40.18
C ASN A 20 28.52 50.82 -41.18
N ASN A 21 27.65 51.83 -41.20
CA ASN A 21 27.75 52.95 -42.13
C ASN A 21 28.76 54.01 -41.60
N PRO A 22 29.85 54.30 -42.33
CA PRO A 22 30.86 55.28 -41.91
C PRO A 22 30.35 56.73 -41.95
N GLY A 23 29.26 57.02 -42.64
CA GLY A 23 28.66 58.37 -42.74
C GLY A 23 27.73 58.76 -41.58
N GLU A 24 27.41 57.84 -40.67
CA GLU A 24 26.48 58.09 -39.54
C GLU A 24 27.17 58.73 -38.34
N SER A 25 26.44 59.56 -37.59
CA SER A 25 26.98 60.25 -36.40
C SER A 25 27.25 59.29 -35.23
N SER A 26 28.12 59.73 -34.31
CA SER A 26 28.44 58.99 -33.07
C SER A 26 27.21 58.77 -32.19
N GLU A 27 26.33 59.76 -32.09
CA GLU A 27 25.12 59.72 -31.27
C GLU A 27 24.12 58.69 -31.83
N LEU A 28 23.91 58.68 -33.15
CA LEU A 28 23.01 57.73 -33.78
C LEU A 28 23.54 56.29 -33.65
N LYS A 29 24.86 56.08 -33.77
CA LYS A 29 25.48 54.77 -33.51
C LYS A 29 25.32 54.32 -32.06
N GLN A 30 25.42 55.25 -31.10
CA GLN A 30 25.16 54.95 -29.69
C GLN A 30 23.70 54.54 -29.48
N SER A 31 22.74 55.31 -29.98
CA SER A 31 21.31 54.96 -29.89
C SER A 31 20.98 53.63 -30.57
N ALA A 32 21.57 53.36 -31.74
CA ALA A 32 21.41 52.08 -32.43
C ALA A 32 21.98 50.90 -31.61
N THR A 33 23.08 51.10 -30.89
CA THR A 33 23.67 50.10 -29.99
C THR A 33 22.74 49.78 -28.82
N GLU A 34 22.26 50.81 -28.11
CA GLU A 34 21.37 50.68 -26.96
C GLU A 34 20.01 50.05 -27.35
N LEU A 35 19.48 50.45 -28.50
CA LEU A 35 18.24 49.89 -29.04
C LEU A 35 18.44 48.43 -29.45
N ASN A 36 19.54 48.09 -30.12
CA ASN A 36 19.84 46.71 -30.50
C ASN A 36 19.98 45.80 -29.27
N GLN A 37 20.63 46.25 -28.19
CA GLN A 37 20.74 45.50 -26.94
C GLN A 37 19.36 45.25 -26.30
N SER A 38 18.48 46.25 -26.36
CA SER A 38 17.10 46.13 -25.86
C SER A 38 16.29 45.13 -26.69
N ILE A 39 16.40 45.18 -28.03
CA ILE A 39 15.73 44.25 -28.96
C ILE A 39 16.24 42.81 -28.77
N GLN A 40 17.54 42.62 -28.58
CA GLN A 40 18.11 41.31 -28.27
C GLN A 40 17.53 40.73 -26.98
N SER A 41 17.37 41.56 -25.94
CA SER A 41 16.75 41.13 -24.69
C SER A 41 15.28 40.70 -24.88
N CYS A 42 14.51 41.43 -25.69
CA CYS A 42 13.14 41.03 -26.04
C CYS A 42 13.09 39.72 -26.85
N THR A 43 14.01 39.56 -27.79
CA THR A 43 14.14 38.36 -28.63
C THR A 43 14.46 37.12 -27.78
N GLU A 44 15.38 37.27 -26.83
CA GLU A 44 15.74 36.21 -25.89
C GLU A 44 14.55 35.82 -25.00
N GLU A 45 13.80 36.78 -24.46
CA GLU A 45 12.60 36.47 -23.65
C GLU A 45 11.52 35.73 -24.47
N LEU A 46 11.34 36.09 -25.74
CA LEU A 46 10.42 35.38 -26.64
C LEU A 46 10.87 33.93 -26.87
N ARG A 47 12.17 33.70 -27.07
CA ARG A 47 12.73 32.34 -27.23
C ARG A 47 12.60 31.52 -25.96
N GLN A 48 12.93 32.08 -24.80
CA GLN A 48 12.77 31.41 -23.51
C GLN A 48 11.31 31.06 -23.23
N SER A 49 10.39 31.98 -23.53
CA SER A 49 8.95 31.73 -23.41
C SER A 49 8.47 30.62 -24.35
N ALA A 50 8.96 30.59 -25.59
CA ALA A 50 8.66 29.53 -26.54
C ALA A 50 9.21 28.16 -26.09
N ALA A 51 10.42 28.12 -25.52
CA ALA A 51 11.01 26.90 -24.95
C ALA A 51 10.18 26.38 -23.76
N ARG A 52 9.81 27.26 -22.82
CA ARG A 52 8.93 26.89 -21.69
C ARG A 52 7.58 26.36 -22.17
N LEU A 53 6.99 26.98 -23.20
CA LEU A 53 5.73 26.52 -23.77
C LEU A 53 5.86 25.13 -24.41
N LYS A 54 6.99 24.85 -25.08
CA LYS A 54 7.28 23.52 -25.64
C LYS A 54 7.30 22.43 -24.55
N GLU A 55 7.98 22.69 -23.44
CA GLU A 55 8.04 21.76 -22.30
C GLU A 55 6.64 21.50 -21.71
N LEU A 56 5.83 22.54 -21.55
CA LEU A 56 4.45 22.38 -21.07
C LEU A 56 3.56 21.60 -22.04
N MET A 57 3.80 21.73 -23.35
CA MET A 57 3.06 20.98 -24.36
C MET A 57 3.33 19.47 -24.32
N GLU A 58 4.49 19.02 -23.82
CA GLU A 58 4.77 17.60 -23.66
C GLU A 58 3.74 16.92 -22.74
N VAL A 59 3.27 17.64 -21.71
CA VAL A 59 2.19 17.16 -20.84
C VAL A 59 0.89 16.99 -21.62
N SER A 60 0.55 17.95 -22.49
CA SER A 60 -0.65 17.87 -23.34
C SER A 60 -0.58 16.72 -24.34
N TYR A 61 0.58 16.44 -24.93
CA TYR A 61 0.77 15.26 -25.78
C TYR A 61 0.58 13.97 -24.99
N LYS A 62 1.14 13.89 -23.77
CA LYS A 62 0.98 12.73 -22.90
C LYS A 62 -0.49 12.48 -22.54
N ASP A 63 -1.27 13.51 -22.27
CA ASP A 63 -2.70 13.38 -21.98
C ASP A 63 -3.48 12.86 -23.21
N LEU A 64 -3.11 13.28 -24.43
CA LEU A 64 -3.69 12.74 -25.66
C LEU A 64 -3.28 11.28 -25.91
N ASP A 65 -2.02 10.93 -25.64
CA ASP A 65 -1.55 9.54 -25.73
C ASP A 65 -2.32 8.64 -24.76
N GLN A 66 -2.61 9.13 -23.55
CA GLN A 66 -3.44 8.43 -22.57
C GLN A 66 -4.89 8.26 -23.05
N ALA A 67 -5.51 9.32 -23.58
CA ALA A 67 -6.86 9.24 -24.13
C ALA A 67 -6.94 8.25 -25.30
N GLU A 68 -5.93 8.24 -26.16
CA GLU A 68 -5.82 7.29 -27.28
C GLU A 68 -5.64 5.85 -26.81
N ASP A 69 -4.82 5.60 -25.77
CA ASP A 69 -4.69 4.26 -25.21
C ASP A 69 -5.97 3.77 -24.51
N VAL A 70 -6.71 4.66 -23.83
CA VAL A 70 -8.04 4.34 -23.30
C VAL A 70 -8.97 3.92 -24.44
N TRP A 71 -9.02 4.68 -25.53
CA TRP A 71 -9.82 4.34 -26.70
C TRP A 71 -9.41 3.00 -27.31
N ASN A 72 -8.11 2.77 -27.51
CA ASN A 72 -7.56 1.50 -28.03
C ASN A 72 -7.84 0.31 -27.09
N SER A 73 -7.91 0.54 -25.78
CA SER A 73 -8.19 -0.51 -24.80
C SER A 73 -9.62 -1.04 -24.86
N LYS A 74 -10.58 -0.27 -25.39
CA LYS A 74 -12.00 -0.69 -25.47
C LYS A 74 -12.15 -2.03 -26.19
N ALA A 75 -11.51 -2.19 -27.34
CA ALA A 75 -11.57 -3.44 -28.11
C ALA A 75 -10.92 -4.62 -27.37
N ARG A 76 -9.80 -4.37 -26.68
CA ARG A 76 -9.11 -5.38 -25.87
C ARG A 76 -10.00 -5.83 -24.71
N ILE A 77 -10.56 -4.89 -23.94
CA ILE A 77 -11.49 -5.17 -22.85
C ILE A 77 -12.70 -5.97 -23.34
N MET A 78 -13.31 -5.57 -24.46
CA MET A 78 -14.46 -6.27 -25.05
C MET A 78 -14.14 -7.67 -25.57
N SER A 79 -12.87 -7.96 -25.89
CA SER A 79 -12.46 -9.29 -26.37
C SER A 79 -12.40 -10.35 -25.27
N VAL A 80 -12.39 -9.94 -23.99
CA VAL A 80 -12.35 -10.87 -22.86
C VAL A 80 -13.76 -11.48 -22.64
N PRO A 81 -13.92 -12.81 -22.66
CA PRO A 81 -15.22 -13.42 -22.39
C PRO A 81 -15.75 -13.08 -20.99
N LYS A 82 -17.00 -12.60 -20.90
CA LYS A 82 -17.67 -12.33 -19.59
C LYS A 82 -17.68 -13.57 -18.69
N SER A 83 -17.84 -14.76 -19.25
CA SER A 83 -17.83 -16.01 -18.49
C SER A 83 -16.50 -16.25 -17.77
N GLU A 84 -15.37 -15.91 -18.40
CA GLU A 84 -14.04 -16.05 -17.80
C GLU A 84 -13.87 -15.07 -16.63
N LEU A 85 -14.36 -13.84 -16.78
CA LEU A 85 -14.34 -12.85 -15.69
C LEU A 85 -15.20 -13.30 -14.49
N TRP A 86 -16.40 -13.83 -14.76
CA TRP A 86 -17.27 -14.37 -13.71
C TRP A 86 -16.70 -15.60 -13.02
N GLU A 87 -16.01 -16.48 -13.76
CA GLU A 87 -15.31 -17.63 -13.19
C GLU A 87 -14.22 -17.16 -12.22
N GLN A 88 -13.37 -16.21 -12.63
CA GLN A 88 -12.34 -15.64 -11.75
C GLN A 88 -12.94 -14.97 -10.51
N ILE A 89 -14.02 -14.19 -10.64
CA ILE A 89 -14.71 -13.60 -9.50
C ILE A 89 -15.27 -14.70 -8.58
N GLY A 90 -15.84 -15.77 -9.13
CA GLY A 90 -16.36 -16.90 -8.36
C GLY A 90 -15.28 -17.60 -7.53
N GLU A 91 -14.13 -17.88 -8.15
CA GLU A 91 -12.97 -18.49 -7.49
C GLU A 91 -12.46 -17.59 -6.35
N LEU A 92 -12.28 -16.30 -6.61
CA LEU A 92 -11.81 -15.33 -5.62
C LEU A 92 -12.80 -15.12 -4.48
N THR A 93 -14.11 -15.13 -4.78
CA THR A 93 -15.15 -15.02 -3.75
C THR A 93 -15.15 -16.26 -2.86
N ALA A 94 -14.89 -17.44 -3.42
CA ALA A 94 -14.75 -18.66 -2.62
C ALA A 94 -13.50 -18.62 -1.72
N ILE A 95 -12.39 -18.05 -2.19
CA ILE A 95 -11.20 -17.81 -1.37
C ILE A 95 -11.50 -16.80 -0.26
N ASP A 96 -12.08 -15.64 -0.60
CA ASP A 96 -12.45 -14.59 0.37
C ASP A 96 -13.37 -15.15 1.47
N PHE A 97 -14.37 -15.96 1.10
CA PHE A 97 -15.24 -16.63 2.07
C PHE A 97 -14.47 -17.55 3.03
N ARG A 98 -13.55 -18.38 2.54
CA ARG A 98 -12.74 -19.27 3.40
C ARG A 98 -11.83 -18.48 4.34
N ILE A 99 -11.23 -17.39 3.85
CA ILE A 99 -10.43 -16.48 4.68
C ILE A 99 -11.27 -15.89 5.81
N ARG A 100 -12.50 -15.43 5.53
CA ARG A 100 -13.41 -14.89 6.56
C ARG A 100 -13.84 -15.92 7.59
N GLU A 101 -14.16 -17.14 7.15
CA GLU A 101 -14.51 -18.22 8.07
C GLU A 101 -13.32 -18.60 8.96
N LEU A 102 -12.11 -18.65 8.40
CA LEU A 102 -10.89 -18.88 9.17
C LEU A 102 -10.60 -17.73 10.15
N GLN A 103 -10.77 -16.47 9.72
CA GLN A 103 -10.63 -15.30 10.60
C GLN A 103 -11.58 -15.41 11.80
N LYS A 104 -12.85 -15.70 11.54
CA LYS A 104 -13.86 -15.87 12.58
C LYS A 104 -13.47 -16.98 13.56
N LYS A 105 -13.07 -18.15 13.04
CA LYS A 105 -12.57 -19.26 13.86
C LYS A 105 -11.41 -18.83 14.75
N CYS A 106 -10.42 -18.13 14.19
CA CYS A 106 -9.27 -17.64 14.95
C CYS A 106 -9.68 -16.67 16.06
N GLN A 107 -10.58 -15.73 15.75
CA GLN A 107 -11.05 -14.71 16.68
C GLN A 107 -11.92 -15.27 17.81
N THR A 108 -12.67 -16.35 17.57
CA THR A 108 -13.59 -16.89 18.58
C THR A 108 -13.08 -18.15 19.26
N GLU A 109 -12.59 -19.13 18.51
CA GLU A 109 -12.26 -20.46 19.03
C GLU A 109 -10.80 -20.51 19.47
N VAL A 110 -9.87 -20.18 18.59
CA VAL A 110 -8.43 -20.32 18.85
C VAL A 110 -7.98 -19.45 20.03
N ILE A 111 -8.37 -18.18 20.03
CA ILE A 111 -8.06 -17.27 21.15
C ILE A 111 -8.66 -17.81 22.46
N GLN A 112 -9.89 -18.31 22.43
CA GLN A 112 -10.55 -18.82 23.63
C GLN A 112 -9.89 -20.11 24.15
N GLU A 113 -9.42 -20.99 23.26
CA GLU A 113 -8.67 -22.20 23.62
C GLU A 113 -7.37 -21.85 24.33
N ILE A 114 -6.58 -20.90 23.79
CA ILE A 114 -5.32 -20.49 24.40
C ILE A 114 -5.58 -19.81 25.77
N LYS A 115 -6.58 -18.93 25.87
CA LYS A 115 -6.98 -18.30 27.15
C LYS A 115 -7.37 -19.36 28.18
N ASN A 116 -8.20 -20.32 27.79
CA ASN A 116 -8.62 -21.40 28.67
C ASN A 116 -7.42 -22.25 29.11
N LEU A 117 -6.45 -22.50 28.24
CA LEU A 117 -5.23 -23.22 28.61
C LEU A 117 -4.46 -22.45 29.69
N TRP A 118 -4.26 -21.13 29.54
CA TRP A 118 -3.60 -20.30 30.55
C TRP A 118 -4.34 -20.35 31.88
N LEU A 119 -5.65 -20.10 31.87
CA LEU A 119 -6.48 -20.13 33.08
C LEU A 119 -6.44 -21.50 33.78
N ASN A 120 -6.44 -22.59 33.01
CA ASN A 120 -6.35 -23.95 33.55
C ASN A 120 -4.98 -24.23 34.19
N GLN A 121 -3.88 -23.79 33.56
CA GLN A 121 -2.54 -23.91 34.15
C GLN A 121 -2.47 -23.12 35.47
N CYS A 122 -3.02 -21.92 35.50
CA CYS A 122 -3.07 -21.10 36.70
C CYS A 122 -3.96 -21.69 37.80
N GLU A 123 -5.11 -22.27 37.46
CA GLU A 123 -5.98 -22.91 38.45
C GLU A 123 -5.31 -24.15 39.06
N GLN A 124 -4.58 -24.94 38.27
CA GLN A 124 -3.79 -26.06 38.80
C GLN A 124 -2.68 -25.60 39.76
N LEU A 125 -2.00 -24.49 39.45
CA LEU A 125 -1.02 -23.89 40.34
C LEU A 125 -1.69 -23.33 41.61
N LYS A 126 -2.86 -22.72 41.48
CA LYS A 126 -3.65 -22.21 42.61
C LYS A 126 -4.08 -23.32 43.55
N GLU A 127 -4.61 -24.42 43.00
CA GLU A 127 -4.95 -25.64 43.73
C GLU A 127 -3.73 -26.26 44.42
N THR A 128 -2.56 -26.27 43.76
CA THR A 128 -1.33 -26.86 44.32
C THR A 128 -0.78 -26.04 45.49
N TRP A 129 -0.74 -24.71 45.36
CA TRP A 129 0.03 -23.85 46.27
C TRP A 129 -0.84 -23.09 47.27
N PHE A 130 -2.04 -22.67 46.87
CA PHE A 130 -2.95 -21.93 47.76
C PHE A 130 -3.94 -22.83 48.49
N LYS A 131 -4.20 -24.08 48.09
CA LYS A 131 -5.14 -24.94 48.81
C LYS A 131 -4.47 -25.57 50.03
N ASP A 132 -5.13 -25.45 51.18
CA ASP A 132 -4.70 -26.14 52.39
C ASP A 132 -5.08 -27.62 52.29
N SER A 133 -4.09 -28.51 52.38
CA SER A 133 -4.30 -29.96 52.25
C SER A 133 -5.07 -30.59 53.40
N LYS A 134 -5.19 -29.90 54.55
CA LYS A 134 -5.90 -30.39 55.75
C LYS A 134 -7.33 -29.89 55.80
N THR A 135 -7.58 -28.63 55.43
CA THR A 135 -8.93 -28.03 55.51
C THR A 135 -9.65 -27.99 54.17
N GLY A 136 -8.93 -28.16 53.05
CA GLY A 136 -9.46 -28.04 51.70
C GLY A 136 -9.80 -26.61 51.28
N THR A 137 -9.54 -25.62 52.14
CA THR A 137 -9.82 -24.20 51.89
C THR A 137 -8.61 -23.48 51.31
N TYR A 138 -8.83 -22.43 50.53
CA TYR A 138 -7.76 -21.61 50.00
C TYR A 138 -7.16 -20.67 51.05
N LYS A 139 -5.82 -20.64 51.15
CA LYS A 139 -4.99 -19.73 51.95
C LYS A 139 -5.00 -18.33 51.33
N GLN A 140 -5.06 -17.29 52.16
CA GLN A 140 -5.00 -15.90 51.67
C GLN A 140 -3.61 -15.53 51.15
N ASP A 141 -2.58 -16.10 51.78
CA ASP A 141 -1.19 -15.77 51.53
C ASP A 141 -0.35 -17.05 51.38
N LEU A 142 0.61 -17.00 50.47
CA LEU A 142 1.63 -18.02 50.28
C LEU A 142 2.89 -17.66 51.07
N GLY A 143 3.34 -18.60 51.90
CA GLY A 143 4.52 -18.45 52.75
C GLY A 143 5.83 -18.49 51.97
N TYR A 144 6.91 -18.04 52.63
CA TYR A 144 8.25 -17.99 52.03
C TYR A 144 8.75 -19.34 51.49
N SER A 145 8.45 -20.45 52.17
CA SER A 145 8.91 -21.79 51.77
C SER A 145 8.34 -22.28 50.44
N ASP A 146 7.17 -21.77 50.07
CA ASP A 146 6.39 -22.28 48.93
C ASP A 146 6.55 -21.37 47.69
N LYS A 147 7.14 -20.19 47.88
CA LYS A 147 7.33 -19.14 46.89
C LYS A 147 8.13 -19.60 45.66
N ASP A 148 9.31 -20.18 45.89
CA ASP A 148 10.20 -20.58 44.79
C ASP A 148 9.57 -21.69 43.93
N GLY A 149 8.85 -22.61 44.57
CA GLY A 149 8.12 -23.67 43.87
C GLY A 149 6.97 -23.12 43.02
N MET A 150 6.25 -22.12 43.51
CA MET A 150 5.20 -21.45 42.76
C MET A 150 5.77 -20.69 41.55
N ILE A 151 6.85 -19.93 41.72
CA ILE A 151 7.51 -19.20 40.62
C ILE A 151 8.00 -20.18 39.54
N GLN A 152 8.65 -21.29 39.93
CA GLN A 152 9.04 -22.33 38.98
C GLN A 152 7.85 -22.98 38.26
N GLY A 153 6.70 -23.07 38.93
CA GLY A 153 5.44 -23.53 38.34
C GLY A 153 4.92 -22.56 37.27
N LEU A 154 4.93 -21.26 37.56
CA LEU A 154 4.58 -20.21 36.60
C LEU A 154 5.53 -20.20 35.40
N ASP A 155 6.84 -20.30 35.60
CA ASP A 155 7.81 -20.36 34.50
C ASP A 155 7.53 -21.53 33.55
N LYS A 156 7.11 -22.68 34.09
CA LYS A 156 6.70 -23.84 33.29
C LYS A 156 5.40 -23.56 32.54
N ALA A 157 4.41 -22.96 33.20
CA ALA A 157 3.15 -22.60 32.57
C ALA A 157 3.36 -21.61 31.41
N ILE A 158 4.20 -20.58 31.60
CA ILE A 158 4.58 -19.60 30.57
C ILE A 158 5.19 -20.30 29.37
N LYS A 159 6.11 -21.26 29.57
CA LYS A 159 6.71 -22.03 28.46
C LYS A 159 5.70 -22.88 27.70
N VAL A 160 4.76 -23.52 28.41
CA VAL A 160 3.69 -24.30 27.79
C VAL A 160 2.81 -23.39 26.93
N ILE A 161 2.39 -22.24 27.47
CA ILE A 161 1.57 -21.28 26.73
C ILE A 161 2.33 -20.68 25.56
N ASN A 162 3.62 -20.37 25.70
CA ASN A 162 4.44 -19.86 24.59
C ASN A 162 4.41 -20.81 23.39
N ASN A 163 4.63 -22.10 23.64
CA ASN A 163 4.63 -23.11 22.59
C ASN A 163 3.23 -23.26 21.96
N GLU A 164 2.17 -23.22 22.77
CA GLU A 164 0.80 -23.31 22.26
C GLU A 164 0.42 -22.10 21.41
N VAL A 165 0.76 -20.88 21.86
CA VAL A 165 0.54 -19.64 21.11
C VAL A 165 1.23 -19.71 19.75
N ILE A 166 2.52 -20.06 19.73
CA ILE A 166 3.29 -20.15 18.48
C ILE A 166 2.68 -21.21 17.56
N SER A 167 2.39 -22.41 18.08
CA SER A 167 1.79 -23.51 17.32
C SER A 167 0.44 -23.13 16.72
N SER A 168 -0.44 -22.53 17.53
CA SER A 168 -1.78 -22.11 17.14
C SER A 168 -1.75 -21.00 16.10
N ILE A 169 -0.91 -19.97 16.28
CA ILE A 169 -0.74 -18.90 15.28
C ILE A 169 -0.22 -19.51 13.97
N ASN A 170 0.87 -20.26 14.01
CA ASN A 170 1.50 -20.82 12.81
C ASN A 170 0.58 -21.76 12.04
N THR A 171 -0.15 -22.63 12.74
CA THR A 171 -1.08 -23.57 12.10
C THR A 171 -2.17 -22.82 11.32
N ASN A 172 -2.74 -21.76 11.90
CA ASN A 172 -3.80 -21.01 11.23
C ASN A 172 -3.25 -20.07 10.14
N LEU A 173 -2.05 -19.51 10.31
CA LEU A 173 -1.40 -18.73 9.24
C LEU A 173 -0.97 -19.60 8.05
N LEU A 174 -0.62 -20.87 8.27
CA LEU A 174 -0.38 -21.82 7.18
C LEU A 174 -1.65 -22.05 6.36
N LEU A 175 -2.80 -22.26 7.02
CA LEU A 175 -4.08 -22.40 6.32
C LEU A 175 -4.43 -21.13 5.51
N LEU A 176 -4.21 -19.95 6.09
CA LEU A 176 -4.38 -18.69 5.37
C LEU A 176 -3.44 -18.60 4.15
N ASN A 177 -2.17 -18.98 4.31
CA ASN A 177 -1.21 -18.97 3.22
C ASN A 177 -1.61 -19.95 2.10
N ASP A 178 -2.13 -21.13 2.43
CA ASP A 178 -2.64 -22.09 1.46
C ASP A 178 -3.80 -21.51 0.64
N ASP A 179 -4.74 -20.81 1.28
CA ASP A 179 -5.80 -20.10 0.57
C ASP A 179 -5.27 -19.01 -0.37
N LEU A 180 -4.23 -18.29 0.05
CA LEU A 180 -3.60 -17.26 -0.76
C LEU A 180 -2.71 -17.80 -1.88
N LEU A 181 -2.15 -19.00 -1.75
CA LEU A 181 -1.43 -19.67 -2.83
C LEU A 181 -2.36 -20.08 -3.97
N ASN A 182 -3.66 -20.24 -3.69
CA ASN A 182 -4.68 -20.51 -4.69
C ASN A 182 -5.13 -19.25 -5.46
N LEU A 183 -4.57 -18.07 -5.16
CA LEU A 183 -4.78 -16.89 -6.00
C LEU A 183 -4.11 -17.09 -7.35
N ASN A 184 -4.91 -17.10 -8.42
CA ASN A 184 -4.42 -17.26 -9.79
C ASN A 184 -3.80 -15.94 -10.32
N LEU A 185 -2.62 -15.60 -9.80
CA LEU A 185 -1.91 -14.38 -10.17
C LEU A 185 -1.44 -14.39 -11.64
N ASP A 186 -1.21 -15.57 -12.22
CA ASP A 186 -0.86 -15.70 -13.63
C ASP A 186 -2.02 -15.27 -14.54
N CYS A 187 -3.24 -15.73 -14.24
CA CYS A 187 -4.43 -15.28 -14.96
C CYS A 187 -4.63 -13.77 -14.77
N LEU A 188 -4.48 -13.28 -13.55
CA LEU A 188 -4.57 -11.85 -13.24
C LEU A 188 -3.59 -11.02 -14.09
N HIS A 189 -2.31 -11.41 -14.13
CA HIS A 189 -1.28 -10.77 -14.96
C HIS A 189 -1.62 -10.78 -16.44
N ALA A 190 -2.18 -11.87 -16.95
CA ALA A 190 -2.65 -11.92 -18.32
C ALA A 190 -3.78 -10.90 -18.57
N LYS A 191 -4.73 -10.75 -17.63
CA LYS A 191 -5.87 -9.82 -17.77
C LYS A 191 -5.51 -8.35 -17.63
N ILE A 192 -4.49 -8.02 -16.83
CA ILE A 192 -3.96 -6.66 -16.72
C ILE A 192 -3.52 -6.08 -18.07
N ASN A 193 -3.09 -6.91 -19.03
CA ASN A 193 -2.66 -6.42 -20.35
C ASN A 193 -3.81 -5.95 -21.26
N PHE A 194 -5.06 -6.20 -20.89
CA PHE A 194 -6.21 -5.79 -21.71
C PHE A 194 -6.66 -4.35 -21.43
N ILE A 195 -6.37 -3.80 -20.25
CA ILE A 195 -6.73 -2.44 -19.87
C ILE A 195 -5.75 -1.39 -20.44
N ASN A 196 -6.01 -0.11 -20.19
CA ASN A 196 -5.10 0.97 -20.56
C ASN A 196 -3.84 0.95 -19.66
N SER A 197 -2.79 1.59 -20.15
CA SER A 197 -1.45 1.58 -19.57
C SER A 197 -1.40 2.20 -18.18
N GLN A 198 -2.18 3.24 -17.92
CA GLN A 198 -2.20 3.90 -16.61
C GLN A 198 -2.82 2.99 -15.55
N ASP A 199 -4.00 2.43 -15.83
CA ASP A 199 -4.66 1.48 -14.93
C ASP A 199 -3.79 0.23 -14.74
N ARG A 200 -3.12 -0.24 -15.81
CA ARG A 200 -2.16 -1.35 -15.74
C ARG A 200 -1.02 -1.07 -14.78
N ILE A 201 -0.39 0.09 -14.87
CA ILE A 201 0.73 0.47 -13.98
C ILE A 201 0.22 0.53 -12.53
N ASN A 202 -0.91 1.22 -12.32
CA ASN A 202 -1.49 1.37 -10.99
C ASN A 202 -1.79 0.01 -10.35
N PHE A 203 -2.37 -0.92 -11.11
CA PHE A 203 -2.71 -2.24 -10.59
C PHE A 203 -1.48 -3.16 -10.45
N ALA A 204 -0.52 -3.08 -11.38
CA ALA A 204 0.74 -3.82 -11.26
C ALA A 204 1.51 -3.46 -9.99
N LEU A 205 1.52 -2.17 -9.60
CA LEU A 205 2.12 -1.71 -8.34
C LEU A 205 1.45 -2.32 -7.10
N LYS A 206 0.12 -2.53 -7.13
CA LYS A 206 -0.60 -3.18 -6.04
C LYS A 206 -0.24 -4.66 -5.93
N ILE A 207 -0.14 -5.36 -7.05
CA ILE A 207 0.23 -6.78 -7.07
C ILE A 207 1.70 -7.00 -6.69
N SER A 208 2.61 -6.09 -7.09
CA SER A 208 3.99 -6.14 -6.61
C SER A 208 4.05 -5.90 -5.11
N PHE A 209 3.31 -4.92 -4.59
CA PHE A 209 3.21 -4.69 -3.15
C PHE A 209 2.75 -5.95 -2.40
N TYR A 210 1.71 -6.62 -2.87
CA TYR A 210 1.29 -7.91 -2.31
C TYR A 210 2.42 -8.94 -2.32
N SER A 211 3.07 -9.13 -3.47
CA SER A 211 4.11 -10.15 -3.65
C SER A 211 5.31 -9.92 -2.72
N ASP A 212 5.68 -8.65 -2.53
CA ASP A 212 6.81 -8.25 -1.69
C ASP A 212 6.48 -8.41 -0.20
N HIS A 213 5.27 -8.03 0.22
CA HIS A 213 4.90 -7.96 1.64
C HIS A 213 4.22 -9.24 2.15
N LYS A 214 3.73 -10.14 1.28
CA LYS A 214 3.04 -11.37 1.70
C LYS A 214 3.87 -12.18 2.69
N ASN A 215 5.15 -12.41 2.36
CA ASN A 215 6.03 -13.22 3.19
C ASN A 215 6.44 -12.50 4.49
N GLU A 216 6.40 -11.17 4.51
CA GLU A 216 6.67 -10.37 5.71
C GLU A 216 5.47 -10.39 6.65
N VAL A 217 4.26 -10.16 6.13
CA VAL A 217 3.03 -10.11 6.95
C VAL A 217 2.64 -11.51 7.39
N ILE A 218 2.62 -12.48 6.47
CA ILE A 218 2.22 -13.87 6.72
C ILE A 218 3.47 -14.74 6.95
N HIS A 219 4.44 -14.21 7.68
CA HIS A 219 5.58 -15.00 8.12
C HIS A 219 5.13 -15.98 9.22
N ILE A 220 5.67 -17.19 9.14
CA ILE A 220 5.59 -18.18 10.20
C ILE A 220 6.57 -17.78 11.30
N ILE A 221 6.10 -17.77 12.54
CA ILE A 221 6.94 -17.46 13.70
C ILE A 221 7.85 -18.67 13.94
N GLU A 222 9.10 -18.60 13.50
CA GLU A 222 10.09 -19.64 13.74
C GLU A 222 10.55 -19.62 15.20
N ASN A 223 10.46 -20.77 15.88
CA ASN A 223 11.08 -21.11 17.17
C ASN A 223 11.57 -19.93 18.04
N SER A 224 10.70 -18.97 18.33
CA SER A 224 11.01 -17.92 19.29
C SER A 224 10.80 -18.52 20.67
N SER A 225 11.90 -18.79 21.36
CA SER A 225 11.85 -19.42 22.69
C SER A 225 11.05 -18.59 23.69
N ASP A 226 10.86 -17.28 23.43
CA ASP A 226 10.41 -16.32 24.42
C ASP A 226 9.36 -15.30 23.93
N LEU A 227 8.68 -15.49 22.79
CA LEU A 227 7.68 -14.53 22.27
C LEU A 227 6.65 -14.12 23.32
N PHE A 228 6.01 -15.09 23.95
CA PHE A 228 4.99 -14.85 24.96
C PHE A 228 5.60 -14.21 26.21
N LEU A 229 6.82 -14.59 26.57
CA LEU A 229 7.54 -13.98 27.69
C LEU A 229 7.82 -12.50 27.43
N GLU A 230 8.17 -12.13 26.19
CA GLU A 230 8.35 -10.74 25.78
C GLU A 230 7.06 -9.93 25.90
N TRP A 231 5.92 -10.50 25.51
CA TRP A 231 4.61 -9.83 25.63
C TRP A 231 4.24 -9.53 27.09
N ILE A 232 4.49 -10.47 27.99
CA ILE A 232 4.09 -10.33 29.40
C ILE A 232 5.18 -9.70 30.27
N LYS A 233 6.38 -9.44 29.72
CA LYS A 233 7.56 -9.02 30.48
C LYS A 233 7.30 -7.87 31.47
N PRO A 234 6.61 -6.77 31.11
CA PRO A 234 6.35 -5.69 32.07
C PRO A 234 5.50 -6.15 33.26
N THR A 235 4.48 -6.97 33.00
CA THR A 235 3.60 -7.55 34.02
C THR A 235 4.35 -8.56 34.88
N TRP A 236 5.20 -9.38 34.25
CA TRP A 236 6.02 -10.38 34.91
C TRP A 236 7.08 -9.74 35.83
N ASP A 237 7.83 -8.77 35.31
CA ASP A 237 8.86 -8.05 36.06
C ASP A 237 8.24 -7.28 37.23
N SER A 238 7.06 -6.66 37.03
CA SER A 238 6.31 -6.01 38.10
C SER A 238 5.94 -6.99 39.20
N PHE A 239 5.40 -8.17 38.82
CA PHE A 239 5.07 -9.23 39.77
C PHE A 239 6.30 -9.70 40.55
N LEU A 240 7.41 -10.00 39.89
CA LEU A 240 8.66 -10.43 40.55
C LEU A 240 9.25 -9.33 41.44
N SER A 241 9.17 -8.06 41.02
CA SER A 241 9.70 -6.93 41.80
C SER A 241 8.97 -6.75 43.13
N ASN A 242 7.64 -6.96 43.15
CA ASN A 242 6.84 -6.97 44.37
C ASN A 242 7.23 -8.11 45.32
N LEU A 243 7.91 -9.14 44.81
CA LEU A 243 8.39 -10.29 45.55
C LEU A 243 9.86 -10.16 45.99
N ASN A 244 10.61 -9.13 45.60
CA ASN A 244 12.05 -9.03 45.92
C ASN A 244 12.36 -8.76 47.41
N ASN A 245 11.36 -8.53 48.25
CA ASN A 245 11.54 -8.50 49.70
C ASN A 245 11.50 -9.95 50.24
N ILE A 246 12.55 -10.37 50.95
CA ILE A 246 12.71 -11.75 51.48
C ILE A 246 11.55 -12.17 52.38
N PHE A 247 10.86 -11.22 53.03
CA PHE A 247 9.70 -11.47 53.89
C PHE A 247 8.35 -11.22 53.21
N SER A 248 8.31 -10.94 51.91
CA SER A 248 7.05 -10.75 51.19
C SER A 248 6.29 -12.05 51.04
N LEU A 249 5.04 -12.04 51.49
CA LEU A 249 4.07 -13.09 51.20
C LEU A 249 3.45 -12.83 49.83
N ILE A 250 3.20 -13.88 49.06
CA ILE A 250 2.40 -13.75 47.84
C ILE A 250 0.93 -13.74 48.25
N LYS A 251 0.29 -12.59 48.13
CA LYS A 251 -1.16 -12.46 48.34
C LYS A 251 -1.90 -13.12 47.19
N ARG A 252 -2.99 -13.82 47.49
CA ARG A 252 -3.87 -14.42 46.47
C ARG A 252 -4.44 -13.40 45.50
N GLU A 253 -4.77 -12.21 45.99
CA GLU A 253 -5.27 -11.10 45.14
C GLU A 253 -4.23 -10.71 44.09
N THR A 254 -2.96 -10.58 44.47
CA THR A 254 -1.86 -10.27 43.54
C THR A 254 -1.63 -11.37 42.51
N TRP A 255 -1.87 -12.63 42.88
CA TRP A 255 -1.90 -13.76 41.94
C TRP A 255 -3.07 -13.65 40.96
N ASP A 256 -4.29 -13.45 41.46
CA ASP A 256 -5.48 -13.36 40.62
C ASP A 256 -5.36 -12.18 39.63
N ASP A 257 -4.82 -11.04 40.07
CA ASP A 257 -4.51 -9.89 39.22
C ASP A 257 -3.48 -10.20 38.13
N LEU A 258 -2.40 -10.93 38.46
CA LEU A 258 -1.40 -11.37 37.49
C LEU A 258 -2.07 -12.24 36.41
N VAL A 259 -2.84 -13.25 36.83
CA VAL A 259 -3.49 -14.21 35.93
C VAL A 259 -4.42 -13.49 34.95
N LEU A 260 -5.24 -12.57 35.45
CA LEU A 260 -6.17 -11.79 34.62
C LEU A 260 -5.43 -10.86 33.64
N ASN A 261 -4.39 -10.18 34.09
CA ASN A 261 -3.60 -9.27 33.24
C ASN A 261 -2.87 -10.04 32.13
N VAL A 262 -2.23 -11.17 32.45
CA VAL A 262 -1.57 -12.03 31.46
C VAL A 262 -2.58 -12.59 30.46
N ASN A 263 -3.75 -13.02 30.91
CA ASN A 263 -4.80 -13.54 30.04
C ASN A 263 -5.29 -12.48 29.03
N LYS A 264 -5.38 -11.22 29.47
CA LYS A 264 -5.73 -10.10 28.59
C LYS A 264 -4.61 -9.78 27.59
N ILE A 265 -3.36 -9.70 28.04
CA ILE A 265 -2.21 -9.46 27.16
C ILE A 265 -2.12 -10.54 26.09
N LEU A 266 -2.36 -11.80 26.47
CA LEU A 266 -2.42 -12.92 25.53
C LEU A 266 -3.50 -12.71 24.47
N GLU A 267 -4.73 -12.38 24.89
CA GLU A 267 -5.85 -12.12 23.98
C GLU A 267 -5.54 -11.00 23.01
N ASP A 268 -5.11 -9.84 23.51
CA ASP A 268 -4.84 -8.64 22.72
C ASP A 268 -3.75 -8.93 21.67
N ASN A 269 -2.62 -9.54 22.05
CA ASN A 269 -1.51 -9.78 21.13
C ASN A 269 -1.83 -10.84 20.06
N VAL A 270 -2.54 -11.92 20.43
CA VAL A 270 -2.95 -12.95 19.45
C VAL A 270 -3.99 -12.36 18.49
N GLN A 271 -4.94 -11.57 19.00
CA GLN A 271 -5.94 -10.89 18.19
C GLN A 271 -5.30 -9.91 17.21
N ASP A 272 -4.35 -9.10 17.66
CA ASP A 272 -3.64 -8.12 16.82
C ASP A 272 -2.89 -8.84 15.70
N ARG A 273 -2.18 -9.92 16.03
CA ARG A 273 -1.45 -10.72 15.04
C ARG A 273 -2.36 -11.31 13.98
N PHE A 274 -3.50 -11.89 14.38
CA PHE A 274 -4.47 -12.41 13.42
C PHE A 274 -5.09 -11.28 12.59
N SER A 275 -5.50 -10.18 13.20
CA SER A 275 -6.15 -9.07 12.50
C SER A 275 -5.26 -8.51 11.40
N GLU A 276 -3.98 -8.25 11.69
CA GLU A 276 -2.99 -7.82 10.70
C GLU A 276 -2.94 -8.76 9.47
N CYS A 277 -2.83 -10.07 9.71
CA CYS A 277 -2.70 -11.06 8.65
C CYS A 277 -3.98 -11.20 7.82
N PHE A 278 -5.14 -11.27 8.47
CA PHE A 278 -6.43 -11.44 7.79
C PHE A 278 -6.84 -10.17 7.05
N ASP A 279 -6.60 -8.98 7.60
CA ASP A 279 -6.91 -7.72 6.93
C ASP A 279 -6.06 -7.53 5.66
N PHE A 280 -4.77 -7.89 5.72
CA PHE A 280 -3.91 -7.91 4.54
C PHE A 280 -4.43 -8.90 3.47
N ALA A 281 -4.80 -10.11 3.87
CA ALA A 281 -5.31 -11.13 2.96
C ALA A 281 -6.62 -10.69 2.30
N LEU A 282 -7.60 -10.23 3.11
CA LEU A 282 -8.93 -9.82 2.65
C LEU A 282 -8.89 -8.56 1.79
N SER A 283 -8.04 -7.58 2.13
CA SER A 283 -7.84 -6.39 1.29
C SER A 283 -7.29 -6.79 -0.08
N THR A 284 -6.30 -7.69 -0.12
CA THR A 284 -5.76 -8.21 -1.37
C THR A 284 -6.83 -8.90 -2.23
N THR A 285 -7.59 -9.86 -1.69
CA THR A 285 -8.65 -10.53 -2.46
C THR A 285 -9.70 -9.54 -2.95
N THR A 286 -10.09 -8.57 -2.10
CA THR A 286 -11.06 -7.53 -2.46
C THR A 286 -10.56 -6.67 -3.63
N GLU A 287 -9.29 -6.26 -3.62
CA GLU A 287 -8.71 -5.49 -4.71
C GLU A 287 -8.71 -6.27 -6.04
N ILE A 288 -8.41 -7.56 -6.00
CA ILE A 288 -8.42 -8.41 -7.20
C ILE A 288 -9.85 -8.60 -7.72
N ILE A 289 -10.83 -8.83 -6.83
CA ILE A 289 -12.25 -8.91 -7.20
C ILE A 289 -12.72 -7.61 -7.86
N ASN A 290 -12.36 -6.46 -7.26
CA ASN A 290 -12.71 -5.15 -7.79
C ASN A 290 -12.12 -4.92 -9.17
N PHE A 291 -10.88 -5.37 -9.43
CA PHE A 291 -10.30 -5.31 -10.77
C PHE A 291 -11.13 -6.03 -11.83
N TYR A 292 -11.61 -7.24 -11.53
CA TYR A 292 -12.47 -7.98 -12.47
C TYR A 292 -13.84 -7.33 -12.63
N ASN A 293 -14.43 -6.81 -11.55
CA ASN A 293 -15.68 -6.05 -11.61
C ASN A 293 -15.53 -4.78 -12.47
N ASP A 294 -14.43 -4.05 -12.34
CA ASP A 294 -14.14 -2.87 -13.16
C ASP A 294 -14.09 -3.19 -14.65
N ILE A 295 -13.53 -4.35 -15.02
CA ILE A 295 -13.54 -4.83 -16.42
C ILE A 295 -14.97 -5.09 -16.88
N LEU A 296 -15.78 -5.80 -16.09
CA LEU A 296 -17.18 -6.08 -16.41
C LEU A 296 -18.01 -4.79 -16.55
N GLU A 297 -17.81 -3.82 -15.67
CA GLU A 297 -18.46 -2.52 -15.77
C GLU A 297 -18.04 -1.77 -17.02
N LYS A 298 -16.75 -1.77 -17.37
CA LYS A 298 -16.25 -1.19 -18.62
C LYS A 298 -16.88 -1.88 -19.82
N GLN A 299 -16.99 -3.22 -19.84
CA GLN A 299 -17.67 -3.95 -20.91
C GLN A 299 -19.13 -3.54 -21.05
N ASN A 300 -19.87 -3.47 -19.95
CA ASN A 300 -21.28 -3.06 -19.97
C ASN A 300 -21.46 -1.64 -20.49
N ARG A 301 -20.55 -0.72 -20.17
CA ARG A 301 -20.55 0.65 -20.73
C ARG A 301 -20.25 0.64 -22.23
N TYR A 302 -19.20 -0.06 -22.64
CA TYR A 302 -18.78 -0.08 -24.04
C TYR A 302 -19.79 -0.77 -24.95
N GLU A 303 -20.53 -1.77 -24.48
CA GLU A 303 -21.64 -2.40 -25.22
C GLU A 303 -22.78 -1.43 -25.55
N GLN A 304 -22.95 -0.37 -24.75
CA GLN A 304 -23.97 0.65 -24.98
C GLN A 304 -23.51 1.77 -25.92
N GLU A 305 -22.22 1.82 -26.25
CA GLU A 305 -21.67 2.83 -27.15
C GLU A 305 -22.02 2.51 -28.61
N THR A 306 -22.47 3.52 -29.34
CA THR A 306 -22.70 3.38 -30.78
C THR A 306 -21.37 3.46 -31.55
N PRO A 307 -21.30 2.85 -32.75
CA PRO A 307 -20.13 3.02 -33.63
C PRO A 307 -19.79 4.48 -33.90
N GLU A 308 -20.80 5.34 -34.06
CA GLU A 308 -20.63 6.78 -34.30
C GLU A 308 -20.02 7.50 -33.09
N GLN A 309 -20.36 7.10 -31.86
CA GLN A 309 -19.76 7.65 -30.65
C GLN A 309 -18.27 7.30 -30.60
N ARG A 310 -17.91 6.04 -30.85
CA ARG A 310 -16.50 5.60 -30.83
C ARG A 310 -15.67 6.27 -31.92
N GLU A 311 -16.22 6.41 -33.12
CA GLU A 311 -15.55 7.13 -34.20
C GLU A 311 -15.41 8.62 -33.86
N GLY A 312 -16.46 9.22 -33.28
CA GLY A 312 -16.43 10.62 -32.83
C GLY A 312 -15.35 10.89 -31.79
N GLU A 313 -15.15 9.99 -30.83
CA GLU A 313 -14.05 10.05 -29.86
C GLU A 313 -12.68 10.02 -30.54
N LYS A 314 -12.47 9.09 -31.49
CA LYS A 314 -11.19 8.96 -32.21
C LYS A 314 -10.89 10.21 -33.02
N VAL A 315 -11.87 10.69 -33.78
CA VAL A 315 -11.78 11.94 -34.55
C VAL A 315 -11.46 13.12 -33.64
N TRP A 316 -12.07 13.20 -32.46
CA TRP A 316 -11.78 14.28 -31.51
C TRP A 316 -10.33 14.25 -31.01
N ILE A 317 -9.80 13.07 -30.66
CA ILE A 317 -8.39 12.88 -30.25
C ILE A 317 -7.46 13.31 -31.38
N ASP A 318 -7.69 12.82 -32.60
CA ASP A 318 -6.85 13.12 -33.76
C ASP A 318 -6.87 14.62 -34.11
N GLN A 319 -8.02 15.29 -33.97
CA GLN A 319 -8.14 16.74 -34.15
C GLN A 319 -7.36 17.53 -33.10
N GLN A 320 -7.38 17.13 -31.83
CA GLN A 320 -6.58 17.81 -30.80
C GLN A 320 -5.08 17.62 -31.05
N ARG A 321 -4.67 16.42 -31.46
CA ARG A 321 -3.28 16.13 -31.80
C ARG A 321 -2.80 17.01 -32.95
N GLN A 322 -3.60 17.13 -34.02
CA GLN A 322 -3.28 18.01 -35.15
C GLN A 322 -3.16 19.49 -34.74
N LYS A 323 -4.00 19.98 -33.82
CA LYS A 323 -3.90 21.35 -33.32
C LYS A 323 -2.63 21.57 -32.50
N LEU A 324 -2.27 20.62 -31.62
CA LEU A 324 -1.00 20.68 -30.89
C LEU A 324 0.19 20.64 -31.84
N ASP A 325 0.16 19.80 -32.89
CA ASP A 325 1.22 19.74 -33.90
C ASP A 325 1.40 21.07 -34.62
N GLN A 326 0.31 21.80 -34.88
CA GLN A 326 0.38 23.14 -35.48
C GLN A 326 1.03 24.14 -34.54
N VAL A 327 0.67 24.14 -33.25
CA VAL A 327 1.29 25.02 -32.25
C VAL A 327 2.78 24.70 -32.09
N GLN A 328 3.12 23.40 -32.04
CA GLN A 328 4.50 22.92 -31.92
C GLN A 328 5.35 23.42 -33.10
N LYS A 329 4.83 23.31 -34.34
CA LYS A 329 5.50 23.87 -35.53
C LYS A 329 5.75 25.37 -35.42
N GLN A 330 4.80 26.14 -34.89
CA GLN A 330 4.98 27.58 -34.70
C GLN A 330 6.06 27.89 -33.65
N ILE A 331 6.12 27.11 -32.57
CA ILE A 331 7.16 27.24 -31.54
C ILE A 331 8.54 26.87 -32.09
N ASP A 332 8.64 25.77 -32.83
CA ASP A 332 9.90 25.33 -33.41
C ASP A 332 10.45 26.35 -34.42
N LEU A 333 9.58 27.07 -35.14
CA LEU A 333 10.00 28.21 -35.96
C LEU A 333 10.69 29.29 -35.11
N ILE A 334 10.08 29.74 -34.00
CA ILE A 334 10.68 30.75 -33.09
C ILE A 334 12.05 30.32 -32.60
N LEU A 335 12.18 29.04 -32.23
CA LEU A 335 13.42 28.48 -31.68
C LEU A 335 14.48 28.21 -32.76
N SER A 336 14.07 28.08 -34.03
CA SER A 336 14.99 27.81 -35.15
C SER A 336 15.64 29.06 -35.73
N VAL A 337 15.05 30.24 -35.54
CA VAL A 337 15.66 31.48 -36.03
C VAL A 337 16.77 31.91 -35.09
N ARG A 338 17.98 32.11 -35.64
CA ARG A 338 19.22 32.44 -34.92
C ARG A 338 19.34 33.91 -34.63
#